data_AF-A0A3A8AC12-F1
#
_entry.id   AF-A0A3A8AC12-F1
#
_cell.length_a   1.000
_cell.length_b   1.000
_cell.length_c   1.000
_cell.angle_alpha   90.00
_cell.angle_beta   90.00
_cell.angle_gamma   90.00
#
_symmetry.space_group_name_H-M   'P 1'
#
loop_
_entity.id
_entity.type
_entity.pdbx_description
1 polymer ?
#
loop_
_entity_poly.entity_id
_entity_poly.type
_entity_poly.pdbx_seq_one_letter_code
_entity_poly.pdbx_strand_id
1 'polypeptide(L)'
;MVEGGLAATITKAANGLDLVATLGGGHAVSLAEYLTPNRTVVGFLGPVLVLVAVFAIAGRLGVRLPPWIISYPAAILLVAAAAVFAAQGYFNGGEIGYRRFTVPVILMAAGGWLAAAASRFLSAEPNDSKRFARYLIASGFGVSVMIAFAIGSAVPLVTNMAGILVIPAALLVQGAYFVDRSAAGAFLATSASVMCLVATYMLYTALQDPFVVTRPMDEQTETVELFGKPHRVDPVLATTISDLKRQADAAGWQPGTPLINLTGNSPLTTVLLDGRFVSGSWLLGGFPGSAEFAQKALSFVDPELVRQAWLVVTPVGERPISPEIVKQFGMRFPEDYERVGEAVMEFKAVPVQGIERWTETQVLWKPKPVTDQTGR
;
A
#
# COMPACT_ATOMS: atom_id res chain seq x y z
N MET A 1 21.56 5.47 6.79
CA MET A 1 22.74 4.59 6.72
C MET A 1 22.31 3.20 7.12
N VAL A 2 22.69 2.17 6.40
CA VAL A 2 22.35 0.78 6.78
C VAL A 2 23.26 0.38 7.94
N GLU A 3 22.68 0.19 9.12
CA GLU A 3 23.42 -0.32 10.28
C GLU A 3 24.10 -1.66 9.93
N GLY A 4 25.42 -1.73 10.09
CA GLY A 4 26.23 -2.94 9.92
C GLY A 4 26.86 -3.15 8.53
N GLY A 5 26.71 -2.21 7.58
CA GLY A 5 27.37 -2.29 6.28
C GLY A 5 26.78 -3.33 5.31
N LEU A 6 27.44 -3.54 4.16
CA LEU A 6 26.94 -4.38 3.07
C LEU A 6 26.75 -5.84 3.49
N ALA A 7 27.69 -6.40 4.25
CA ALA A 7 27.61 -7.78 4.73
C ALA A 7 26.37 -8.01 5.61
N ALA A 8 26.15 -7.14 6.61
CA ALA A 8 24.95 -7.22 7.45
C ALA A 8 23.65 -7.04 6.65
N THR A 9 23.69 -6.21 5.60
CA THR A 9 22.56 -6.04 4.68
C THR A 9 22.24 -7.34 3.93
N ILE A 10 23.27 -8.00 3.38
CA ILE A 10 23.13 -9.28 2.68
C ILE A 10 22.60 -10.37 3.63
N THR A 11 23.15 -10.45 4.85
CA THR A 11 22.66 -11.40 5.86
C THR A 11 21.21 -11.14 6.25
N LYS A 12 20.82 -9.88 6.48
CA LYS A 12 19.43 -9.51 6.77
C LYS A 12 18.49 -9.88 5.62
N ALA A 13 18.91 -9.65 4.37
CA ALA A 13 18.14 -10.04 3.19
C ALA A 13 17.99 -11.56 3.07
N ALA A 14 19.06 -12.32 3.30
CA ALA A 14 19.03 -13.78 3.29
C ALA A 14 18.10 -14.34 4.38
N ASN A 15 18.21 -13.83 5.62
CA ASN A 15 17.33 -14.22 6.73
C ASN A 15 15.88 -13.85 6.45
N GLY A 16 15.62 -12.69 5.82
CA GLY A 16 14.28 -12.27 5.42
C GLY A 16 13.67 -13.21 4.38
N LEU A 17 14.43 -13.59 3.35
CA LEU A 17 13.98 -14.56 2.32
C LEU A 17 13.66 -15.93 2.94
N ASP A 18 14.50 -16.38 3.86
CA ASP A 18 14.33 -17.65 4.56
C ASP A 18 13.10 -17.63 5.51
N LEU A 19 12.85 -16.51 6.19
CA LEU A 19 11.64 -16.29 6.98
C LEU A 19 10.38 -16.28 6.10
N VAL A 20 10.41 -15.59 4.95
CA VAL A 20 9.29 -15.57 3.99
C VAL A 20 9.00 -16.97 3.44
N ALA A 21 10.04 -17.75 3.14
CA ALA A 21 9.88 -19.14 2.72
C ALA A 21 9.25 -20.01 3.83
N THR A 22 9.67 -19.79 5.08
CA THR A 22 9.15 -20.52 6.26
C THR A 22 7.68 -20.20 6.52
N LEU A 23 7.26 -18.94 6.33
CA LEU A 23 5.88 -18.52 6.55
C LEU A 23 4.88 -19.29 5.67
N GLY A 24 5.30 -19.75 4.50
CA GLY A 24 4.48 -20.59 3.62
C GLY A 24 3.25 -19.88 3.08
N GLY A 25 3.30 -18.55 2.91
CA GLY A 25 2.14 -17.72 2.60
C GLY A 25 1.52 -17.92 1.20
N GLY A 26 1.89 -18.97 0.47
CA GLY A 26 1.34 -19.30 -0.84
C GLY A 26 1.68 -18.30 -1.95
N HIS A 27 2.43 -17.24 -1.64
CA HIS A 27 2.94 -16.27 -2.60
C HIS A 27 4.12 -16.85 -3.40
N ALA A 28 3.95 -18.03 -4.00
CA ALA A 28 4.59 -18.30 -5.27
C ALA A 28 3.91 -17.36 -6.27
N VAL A 29 4.26 -16.06 -6.23
CA VAL A 29 3.79 -15.09 -7.21
C VAL A 29 4.38 -15.56 -8.52
N SER A 30 3.63 -16.38 -9.24
CA SER A 30 3.99 -16.67 -10.60
C SER A 30 3.99 -15.31 -11.28
N LEU A 31 5.09 -14.97 -11.94
CA LEU A 31 5.17 -13.73 -12.72
C LEU A 31 3.97 -13.65 -13.68
N ALA A 32 3.43 -14.81 -14.09
CA ALA A 32 2.18 -14.96 -14.82
C ALA A 32 0.95 -14.36 -14.12
N GLU A 33 0.68 -14.62 -12.83
CA GLU A 33 -0.46 -14.01 -12.10
C GLU A 33 -0.30 -12.50 -11.92
N TYR A 34 0.94 -12.03 -11.73
CA TYR A 34 1.24 -10.60 -11.62
C TYR A 34 1.11 -9.87 -12.96
N LEU A 35 1.33 -10.59 -14.07
CA LEU A 35 1.27 -10.06 -15.44
C LEU A 35 -0.03 -10.38 -16.19
N THR A 36 -0.88 -11.30 -15.71
CA THR A 36 -2.16 -11.60 -16.36
C THR A 36 -3.03 -10.36 -16.28
N PRO A 37 -3.22 -9.64 -17.40
CA PRO A 37 -4.01 -8.44 -17.37
C PRO A 37 -5.44 -8.87 -17.09
N ASN A 38 -6.06 -8.25 -16.09
CA ASN A 38 -7.48 -8.45 -15.82
C ASN A 38 -8.26 -8.33 -17.15
N ARG A 39 -9.25 -9.20 -17.42
CA ARG A 39 -10.04 -9.16 -18.68
C ARG A 39 -10.56 -7.75 -19.00
N THR A 40 -10.83 -6.95 -17.97
CA THR A 40 -11.18 -5.53 -18.07
C THR A 40 -10.06 -4.67 -18.70
N VAL A 41 -8.80 -4.91 -18.35
CA VAL A 41 -7.62 -4.22 -18.91
C VAL A 41 -7.44 -4.58 -20.39
N VAL A 42 -7.58 -5.85 -20.76
CA VAL A 42 -7.47 -6.31 -22.16
C VAL A 42 -8.60 -5.74 -23.02
N GLY A 43 -9.84 -5.78 -22.51
CA GLY A 43 -11.02 -5.26 -23.22
C GLY A 43 -10.95 -3.77 -23.50
N PHE A 44 -10.22 -2.99 -22.68
CA PHE A 44 -10.03 -1.56 -22.89
C PHE A 44 -8.77 -1.24 -23.73
N LEU A 45 -7.66 -1.94 -23.49
CA LEU A 45 -6.40 -1.71 -24.23
C LEU A 45 -6.52 -2.05 -25.71
N GLY A 46 -7.29 -3.09 -26.07
CA GLY A 46 -7.47 -3.50 -27.46
C GLY A 46 -7.97 -2.36 -28.35
N PRO A 47 -9.14 -1.76 -28.07
CA PRO A 47 -9.66 -0.62 -28.83
C PRO A 47 -8.72 0.59 -28.87
N VAL A 48 -8.04 0.92 -27.76
CA VAL A 48 -7.08 2.05 -27.71
C VAL A 48 -5.88 1.80 -28.61
N LEU A 49 -5.30 0.61 -28.57
CA LEU A 49 -4.17 0.23 -29.42
C LEU A 49 -4.56 0.20 -30.89
N VAL A 50 -5.77 -0.28 -31.22
CA VAL A 50 -6.33 -0.22 -32.57
C VAL A 50 -6.46 1.23 -33.04
N LEU A 51 -6.99 2.12 -32.20
CA LEU A 51 -7.11 3.55 -32.51
C LEU A 51 -5.74 4.19 -32.79
N VAL A 52 -4.76 3.94 -31.92
CA VAL A 52 -3.38 4.43 -32.08
C VAL A 52 -2.76 3.90 -33.38
N ALA A 53 -2.94 2.62 -33.68
CA ALA A 53 -2.45 2.01 -34.92
C ALA A 53 -3.11 2.64 -36.16
N VAL A 54 -4.43 2.87 -36.14
CA VAL A 54 -5.16 3.52 -37.23
C VAL A 54 -4.62 4.94 -37.48
N PHE A 55 -4.39 5.72 -36.42
CA PHE A 55 -3.82 7.07 -36.57
C PHE A 55 -2.36 7.07 -37.04
N ALA A 56 -1.54 6.13 -36.55
CA ALA A 56 -0.16 5.96 -37.01
C ALA A 56 -0.11 5.58 -38.51
N ILE A 57 -1.02 4.69 -38.95
CA ILE A 57 -1.15 4.29 -40.36
C ILE A 57 -1.64 5.47 -41.21
N ALA A 58 -2.70 6.16 -40.79
CA ALA A 58 -3.23 7.33 -41.50
C ALA A 58 -2.18 8.43 -41.67
N GLY A 59 -1.38 8.66 -40.63
CA GLY A 59 -0.25 9.57 -40.66
C GLY A 59 0.85 9.15 -41.65
N ARG A 60 1.22 7.86 -41.66
CA ARG A 60 2.20 7.32 -42.63
C ARG A 60 1.71 7.39 -44.07
N LEU A 61 0.40 7.28 -44.29
CA LEU A 61 -0.24 7.43 -45.59
C LEU A 61 -0.44 8.90 -46.01
N GLY A 62 0.00 9.87 -45.21
CA GLY A 62 -0.09 11.29 -45.54
C GLY A 62 -1.50 11.87 -45.46
N VAL A 63 -2.44 11.19 -44.80
CA VAL A 63 -3.82 11.65 -44.66
C VAL A 63 -3.87 12.84 -43.69
N ARG A 64 -4.14 14.04 -44.21
CA ARG A 64 -4.33 15.25 -43.40
C ARG A 64 -5.74 15.30 -42.85
N LEU A 65 -5.94 14.77 -41.65
CA LEU A 65 -7.20 14.93 -40.94
C LEU A 65 -7.27 16.33 -40.29
N PRO A 66 -8.40 17.05 -40.43
CA PRO A 66 -8.65 18.26 -39.67
C PRO A 66 -8.49 17.99 -38.15
N PRO A 67 -7.87 18.90 -37.39
CA PRO A 67 -7.56 18.67 -35.98
C PRO A 67 -8.79 18.29 -35.12
N TRP A 68 -9.97 18.82 -35.48
CA TRP A 68 -11.23 18.57 -34.79
C TRP A 68 -11.77 17.14 -34.99
N ILE A 69 -11.46 16.46 -36.11
CA ILE A 69 -11.85 15.06 -36.33
C ILE A 69 -11.11 14.13 -35.36
N ILE A 70 -9.94 14.53 -34.87
CA ILE A 70 -9.13 13.74 -33.94
C ILE A 70 -9.52 14.05 -32.49
N SER A 71 -9.69 15.34 -32.16
CA SER A 71 -9.90 15.77 -30.77
C SER A 71 -11.32 15.59 -30.25
N TYR A 72 -12.36 15.77 -31.07
CA TYR A 72 -13.75 15.62 -30.59
C TYR A 72 -14.14 14.18 -30.29
N PRO A 73 -13.86 13.17 -31.14
CA PRO A 73 -14.19 11.78 -30.82
C PRO A 73 -13.41 11.26 -29.62
N ALA A 74 -12.15 11.68 -29.46
CA ALA A 74 -11.33 11.33 -28.30
C ALA A 74 -11.92 11.92 -27.01
N ALA A 75 -12.36 13.18 -27.03
CA ALA A 75 -13.04 13.81 -25.90
C ALA A 75 -14.40 13.17 -25.59
N ILE A 76 -15.20 12.84 -26.62
CA ILE A 76 -16.50 12.17 -26.47
C ILE A 76 -16.31 10.76 -25.89
N LEU A 77 -15.32 10.00 -26.37
CA LEU A 77 -14.97 8.69 -25.82
C LEU A 77 -14.53 8.81 -24.35
N LEU A 78 -13.80 9.87 -24.01
CA LEU A 78 -13.37 10.15 -22.63
C LEU A 78 -14.56 10.43 -21.70
N VAL A 79 -15.47 11.30 -22.12
CA VAL A 79 -16.68 11.66 -21.37
C VAL A 79 -17.64 10.47 -21.28
N ALA A 80 -17.83 9.73 -22.37
CA ALA A 80 -18.69 8.54 -22.40
C ALA A 80 -18.13 7.42 -21.51
N ALA A 81 -16.81 7.19 -21.54
CA ALA A 81 -16.17 6.27 -20.62
C ALA A 81 -16.38 6.71 -19.17
N ALA A 82 -16.08 7.96 -18.83
CA ALA A 82 -16.30 8.51 -17.49
C ALA A 82 -17.76 8.38 -17.03
N ALA A 83 -18.73 8.62 -17.92
CA ALA A 83 -20.16 8.51 -17.64
C ALA A 83 -20.62 7.05 -17.45
N VAL A 84 -20.13 6.11 -18.25
CA VAL A 84 -20.41 4.67 -18.07
C VAL A 84 -19.82 4.18 -16.74
N PHE A 85 -18.61 4.63 -16.39
CA PHE A 85 -18.02 4.32 -15.09
C PHE A 85 -18.84 4.92 -13.93
N ALA A 86 -19.37 6.13 -14.11
CA ALA A 86 -20.27 6.74 -13.14
C ALA A 86 -21.56 5.95 -12.95
N ALA A 87 -22.20 5.56 -14.05
CA ALA A 87 -23.48 4.86 -14.06
C ALA A 87 -23.40 3.44 -13.50
N GLN A 88 -22.26 2.76 -13.61
CA GLN A 88 -22.07 1.41 -13.07
C GLN A 88 -21.77 1.38 -11.56
N GLY A 89 -21.87 2.51 -10.87
CA GLY A 89 -21.64 2.57 -9.43
C GLY A 89 -20.17 2.38 -9.04
N TYR A 90 -19.22 2.54 -9.98
CA TYR A 90 -17.78 2.44 -9.67
C TYR A 90 -17.27 3.53 -8.73
N PHE A 91 -18.07 4.58 -8.49
CA PHE A 91 -17.83 5.60 -7.47
C PHE A 91 -18.46 5.28 -6.11
N ASN A 92 -19.31 4.26 -6.02
CA ASN A 92 -19.94 3.87 -4.77
C ASN A 92 -19.04 2.88 -4.01
N GLY A 93 -18.15 3.45 -3.20
CA GLY A 93 -17.56 2.88 -1.97
C GLY A 93 -17.04 1.43 -2.02
N GLY A 94 -15.74 1.26 -2.27
CA GLY A 94 -15.02 0.01 -1.99
C GLY A 94 -13.68 -0.10 -2.75
N GLU A 95 -12.74 -0.92 -2.23
CA GLU A 95 -11.44 -1.20 -2.88
C GLU A 95 -11.58 -1.62 -4.36
N ILE A 96 -12.67 -2.31 -4.70
CA ILE A 96 -12.94 -2.82 -6.06
C ILE A 96 -13.29 -1.69 -7.03
N GLY A 97 -13.92 -0.60 -6.56
CA GLY A 97 -14.22 0.58 -7.37
C GLY A 97 -12.96 1.33 -7.77
N TYR A 98 -12.02 1.51 -6.83
CA TYR A 98 -10.73 2.17 -7.05
C TYR A 98 -9.90 1.47 -8.14
N ARG A 99 -9.71 0.14 -8.03
CA ARG A 99 -8.90 -0.64 -8.99
C ARG A 99 -9.44 -0.58 -10.42
N ARG A 100 -10.76 -0.48 -10.57
CA ARG A 100 -11.43 -0.46 -11.88
C ARG A 100 -11.46 0.94 -12.49
N PHE A 101 -11.35 1.99 -11.67
CA PHE A 101 -11.30 3.38 -12.12
C PHE A 101 -9.89 3.85 -12.53
N THR A 102 -8.84 3.33 -11.89
CA THR A 102 -7.47 3.75 -12.21
C THR A 102 -7.03 3.33 -13.62
N VAL A 103 -7.40 2.12 -14.04
CA VAL A 103 -7.02 1.56 -15.34
C VAL A 103 -7.45 2.47 -16.49
N PRO A 104 -8.74 2.86 -16.62
CA PRO A 104 -9.19 3.78 -17.66
C PRO A 104 -8.41 5.10 -17.67
N VAL A 105 -8.09 5.66 -16.51
CA VAL A 105 -7.43 6.97 -16.41
C VAL A 105 -5.96 6.89 -16.83
N ILE A 106 -5.25 5.83 -16.43
CA ILE A 106 -3.90 5.54 -16.94
C ILE A 106 -3.92 5.36 -18.45
N LEU A 107 -4.93 4.68 -18.98
CA LEU A 107 -5.05 4.41 -20.40
C LEU A 107 -5.46 5.66 -21.20
N MET A 108 -6.27 6.54 -20.63
CA MET A 108 -6.56 7.86 -21.19
C MET A 108 -5.32 8.75 -21.21
N ALA A 109 -4.49 8.70 -20.16
CA ALA A 109 -3.21 9.39 -20.10
C ALA A 109 -2.25 8.90 -21.18
N ALA A 110 -2.08 7.58 -21.29
CA ALA A 110 -1.22 6.94 -22.27
C ALA A 110 -1.72 7.16 -23.71
N GLY A 111 -3.03 7.09 -23.94
CA GLY A 111 -3.64 7.42 -25.23
C GLY A 111 -3.48 8.90 -25.60
N GLY A 112 -3.66 9.79 -24.62
CA GLY A 112 -3.39 11.23 -24.72
C GLY A 112 -1.96 11.52 -25.16
N TRP A 113 -1.03 10.85 -24.49
CA TRP A 113 0.40 10.93 -24.75
C TRP A 113 0.79 10.41 -26.14
N LEU A 114 0.30 9.23 -26.53
CA LEU A 114 0.57 8.63 -27.84
C LEU A 114 -0.01 9.47 -28.97
N ALA A 115 -1.22 10.02 -28.80
CA ALA A 115 -1.85 10.87 -29.80
C ALA A 115 -1.07 12.18 -30.01
N ALA A 116 -0.51 12.76 -28.95
CA ALA A 116 0.34 13.95 -29.06
C ALA A 116 1.72 13.66 -29.64
N ALA A 117 2.31 12.52 -29.29
CA ALA A 117 3.56 12.07 -29.89
C ALA A 117 3.40 11.83 -31.40
N ALA A 118 2.29 11.19 -31.79
CA ALA A 118 1.94 10.95 -33.19
C ALA A 118 1.65 12.26 -33.94
N SER A 119 0.86 13.18 -33.37
CA SER A 119 0.54 14.45 -34.02
C SER A 119 1.78 15.28 -34.31
N ARG A 120 2.75 15.29 -33.38
CA ARG A 120 4.07 15.90 -33.57
C ARG A 120 4.91 15.21 -34.64
N PHE A 121 5.00 13.89 -34.62
CA PHE A 121 5.74 13.15 -35.65
C PHE A 121 5.21 13.47 -37.06
N LEU A 122 3.90 13.70 -37.17
CA LEU A 122 3.24 14.04 -38.43
C LEU A 122 3.31 15.52 -38.81
N SER A 123 3.72 16.40 -37.89
CA SER A 123 3.79 17.86 -38.11
C SER A 123 5.19 18.45 -38.00
N ALA A 124 6.21 17.66 -37.64
CA ALA A 124 7.53 18.19 -37.30
C ALA A 124 8.34 18.68 -38.52
N GLU A 125 8.76 19.95 -38.46
CA GLU A 125 9.94 20.45 -39.15
C GLU A 125 11.24 19.95 -38.47
N PRO A 126 12.41 19.93 -39.15
CA PRO A 126 13.64 19.26 -38.69
C PRO A 126 14.17 19.69 -37.30
N ASN A 127 13.83 20.89 -36.83
CA ASN A 127 14.30 21.44 -35.55
C ASN A 127 13.54 20.88 -34.32
N ASP A 128 12.42 20.18 -34.52
CA ASP A 128 11.56 19.67 -33.44
C ASP A 128 12.02 18.31 -32.85
N SER A 129 12.98 17.65 -33.49
CA SER A 129 13.52 16.32 -33.10
C SER A 129 14.16 16.31 -31.69
N LYS A 130 14.93 17.34 -31.32
CA LYS A 130 15.57 17.44 -29.99
C LYS A 130 14.54 17.67 -28.88
N ARG A 131 13.46 18.40 -29.16
CA ARG A 131 12.37 18.64 -28.21
C ARG A 131 11.56 17.36 -27.98
N PHE A 132 11.28 16.63 -29.06
CA PHE A 132 10.63 15.33 -28.99
C PHE A 132 11.44 14.30 -28.20
N ALA A 133 12.76 14.25 -28.39
CA ALA A 133 13.64 13.35 -27.63
C ALA A 133 13.60 13.66 -26.11
N ARG A 134 13.63 14.94 -25.71
CA ARG A 134 13.52 15.34 -24.30
C ARG A 134 12.19 14.90 -23.68
N TYR A 135 11.09 15.04 -24.44
CA TYR A 135 9.78 14.60 -24.01
C TYR A 135 9.71 13.08 -23.81
N LEU A 136 10.25 12.29 -24.76
CA LEU A 136 10.33 10.84 -24.65
C LEU A 136 11.13 10.41 -23.41
N ILE A 137 12.28 11.05 -23.15
CA ILE A 137 13.12 10.76 -21.98
C ILE A 137 12.37 11.06 -20.68
N ALA A 138 11.76 12.25 -20.57
CA ALA A 138 10.99 12.65 -19.38
C ALA A 138 9.82 11.68 -19.12
N SER A 139 9.16 11.24 -20.20
CA SER A 139 8.04 10.31 -20.13
C SER A 139 8.47 8.90 -19.74
N GLY A 140 9.56 8.41 -20.33
CA GLY A 140 10.17 7.13 -19.95
C GLY A 140 10.57 7.11 -18.48
N PHE A 141 11.21 8.19 -17.99
CA PHE A 141 11.54 8.34 -16.58
C PHE A 141 10.30 8.32 -15.68
N GLY A 142 9.24 9.06 -16.03
CA GLY A 142 7.99 9.05 -15.26
C GLY A 142 7.35 7.66 -15.14
N VAL A 143 7.29 6.91 -16.25
CA VAL A 143 6.80 5.52 -16.25
C VAL A 143 7.69 4.63 -15.38
N SER A 144 9.02 4.76 -15.47
CA SER A 144 9.94 4.01 -14.64
C SER A 144 9.73 4.27 -13.15
N VAL A 145 9.48 5.53 -12.74
CA VAL A 145 9.17 5.87 -11.34
C VAL A 145 7.88 5.21 -10.87
N MET A 146 6.84 5.18 -11.70
CA MET A 146 5.58 4.50 -11.36
C MET A 146 5.75 3.00 -11.16
N ILE A 147 6.52 2.35 -12.05
CA ILE A 147 6.82 0.91 -11.92
C ILE A 147 7.67 0.67 -10.67
N ALA A 148 8.69 1.48 -10.44
CA ALA A 148 9.57 1.36 -9.28
C ALA A 148 8.81 1.48 -7.95
N PHE A 149 7.82 2.37 -7.87
CA PHE A 149 6.98 2.51 -6.67
C PHE A 149 6.09 1.29 -6.40
N ALA A 150 5.64 0.62 -7.46
CA ALA A 150 4.77 -0.53 -7.31
C ALA A 150 5.55 -1.82 -6.97
N ILE A 151 6.82 -1.91 -7.38
CA ILE A 151 7.70 -3.02 -7.06
C ILE A 151 7.93 -3.08 -5.54
N GLY A 152 7.79 -4.27 -4.95
CA GLY A 152 8.00 -4.51 -3.52
C GLY A 152 6.74 -4.32 -2.66
N SER A 153 5.62 -3.95 -3.26
CA SER A 153 4.33 -3.94 -2.58
C SER A 153 3.57 -5.26 -2.73
N ALA A 154 2.74 -5.60 -1.74
CA ALA A 154 1.76 -6.69 -1.84
C ALA A 154 0.49 -6.28 -2.63
N VAL A 155 0.45 -5.05 -3.14
CA VAL A 155 -0.69 -4.49 -3.87
C VAL A 155 -0.47 -4.71 -5.37
N PRO A 156 -1.52 -5.03 -6.16
CA PRO A 156 -1.37 -5.19 -7.61
C PRO A 156 -0.75 -3.94 -8.26
N LEU A 157 0.17 -4.16 -9.19
CA LEU A 157 0.95 -3.14 -9.90
C LEU A 157 0.11 -1.91 -10.30
N VAL A 158 -1.00 -2.16 -10.98
CA VAL A 158 -1.94 -1.14 -11.47
C VAL A 158 -2.52 -0.28 -10.35
N THR A 159 -2.87 -0.89 -9.22
CA THR A 159 -3.46 -0.20 -8.07
C THR A 159 -2.42 0.68 -7.39
N ASN A 160 -1.15 0.30 -7.38
CA ASN A 160 -0.10 1.13 -6.82
C ASN A 160 0.35 2.27 -7.76
N MET A 161 0.34 2.02 -9.07
CA MET A 161 0.57 3.06 -10.07
C MET A 161 -0.48 4.20 -9.99
N ALA A 162 -1.68 3.89 -9.48
CA ALA A 162 -2.75 4.85 -9.19
C ALA A 162 -2.34 6.00 -8.26
N GLY A 163 -1.55 5.68 -7.22
CA GLY A 163 -1.13 6.65 -6.22
C GLY A 163 -0.19 7.72 -6.78
N ILE A 164 0.36 7.51 -7.97
CA ILE A 164 1.35 8.41 -8.61
C ILE A 164 0.83 8.99 -9.93
N LEU A 165 -0.48 9.03 -10.15
CA LEU A 165 -1.07 9.66 -11.35
C LEU A 165 -0.67 11.14 -11.55
N VAL A 166 -0.19 11.81 -10.50
CA VAL A 166 0.38 13.17 -10.56
C VAL A 166 1.58 13.26 -11.51
N ILE A 167 2.44 12.23 -11.61
CA ILE A 167 3.63 12.27 -12.47
C ILE A 167 3.24 12.28 -13.96
N PRO A 168 2.41 11.37 -14.48
CA PRO A 168 1.93 11.46 -15.86
C PRO A 168 1.12 12.73 -16.12
N ALA A 169 0.33 13.22 -15.16
CA ALA A 169 -0.39 14.48 -15.34
C ALA A 169 0.59 15.66 -15.55
N ALA A 170 1.65 15.76 -14.75
CA ALA A 170 2.68 16.78 -14.91
C ALA A 170 3.42 16.66 -16.26
N LEU A 171 3.69 15.44 -16.71
CA LEU A 171 4.30 15.19 -18.02
C LEU A 171 3.38 15.56 -19.18
N LEU A 172 2.08 15.37 -19.05
CA LEU A 172 1.09 15.80 -20.05
C LEU A 172 0.93 17.32 -20.09
N VAL A 173 0.96 18.02 -18.94
CA VAL A 173 0.97 19.49 -18.90
C VAL A 173 2.23 20.03 -19.59
N GLN A 174 3.38 19.42 -19.29
CA GLN A 174 4.63 19.79 -19.94
C GLN A 174 4.57 19.51 -21.45
N GLY A 175 4.00 18.39 -21.86
CA GLY A 175 3.69 18.08 -23.25
C GLY A 175 2.79 19.13 -23.90
N ALA A 176 1.71 19.53 -23.22
CA ALA A 176 0.75 20.52 -23.69
C ALA A 176 1.37 21.91 -23.87
N TYR A 177 2.27 22.30 -22.97
CA TYR A 177 3.02 23.55 -23.09
C TYR A 177 3.92 23.57 -24.33
N PHE A 178 4.50 22.42 -24.66
CA PHE A 178 5.35 22.32 -25.84
C PHE A 178 4.55 22.16 -27.12
N VAL A 179 3.44 21.43 -27.13
CA VAL A 179 2.60 21.26 -28.32
C VAL A 179 1.87 22.58 -28.59
N ASP A 180 2.21 23.22 -29.72
CA ASP A 180 1.68 24.51 -30.16
C ASP A 180 0.13 24.60 -30.09
N ARG A 181 -0.47 25.80 -30.22
CA ARG A 181 -1.93 26.12 -30.13
C ARG A 181 -2.87 25.30 -31.04
N SER A 182 -2.35 24.27 -31.70
CA SER A 182 -3.06 23.17 -32.31
C SER A 182 -4.04 22.46 -31.36
N ALA A 183 -4.99 21.73 -31.93
CA ALA A 183 -5.94 20.92 -31.16
C ALA A 183 -5.27 19.82 -30.31
N ALA A 184 -4.03 19.43 -30.63
CA ALA A 184 -3.27 18.48 -29.83
C ALA A 184 -2.83 19.06 -28.48
N GLY A 185 -2.49 20.35 -28.41
CA GLY A 185 -2.17 21.03 -27.16
C GLY A 185 -3.41 21.16 -26.26
N ALA A 186 -4.55 21.50 -26.86
CA ALA A 186 -5.84 21.54 -26.15
C ALA A 186 -6.22 20.16 -25.59
N PHE A 187 -6.10 19.10 -26.41
CA PHE A 187 -6.38 17.73 -25.97
C PHE A 187 -5.48 17.29 -24.82
N LEU A 188 -4.15 17.53 -24.91
CA LEU A 188 -3.22 17.21 -23.82
C LEU A 188 -3.55 17.96 -22.53
N ALA A 189 -3.88 19.25 -22.63
CA ALA A 189 -4.28 20.05 -21.47
C ALA A 189 -5.58 19.51 -20.84
N THR A 190 -6.56 19.13 -21.64
CA THR A 190 -7.78 18.46 -21.17
C THR A 190 -7.46 17.12 -20.51
N SER A 191 -6.64 16.26 -21.12
CA SER A 191 -6.25 14.97 -20.54
C SER A 191 -5.54 15.14 -19.21
N ALA A 192 -4.58 16.07 -19.12
CA ALA A 192 -3.90 16.40 -17.88
C ALA A 192 -4.88 16.89 -16.80
N SER A 193 -5.84 17.74 -17.17
CA SER A 193 -6.86 18.24 -16.25
C SER A 193 -7.74 17.12 -15.71
N VAL A 194 -8.18 16.19 -16.57
CA VAL A 194 -8.95 15.00 -16.17
C VAL A 194 -8.13 14.12 -15.23
N MET A 195 -6.83 13.91 -15.51
CA MET A 195 -5.95 13.15 -14.62
C MET A 195 -5.78 13.80 -13.25
N CYS A 196 -5.59 15.12 -13.20
CA CYS A 196 -5.51 15.85 -11.94
C CYS A 196 -6.82 15.74 -11.14
N LEU A 197 -7.97 15.85 -11.81
CA LEU A 197 -9.28 15.67 -11.17
C LEU A 197 -9.44 14.26 -10.60
N VAL A 198 -9.07 13.24 -11.38
CA VAL A 198 -9.07 11.84 -10.92
C VAL A 198 -8.16 11.65 -9.72
N ALA A 199 -6.90 12.12 -9.81
CA ALA A 199 -5.94 11.98 -8.72
C ALA A 199 -6.45 12.68 -7.45
N THR A 200 -7.06 13.86 -7.60
CA THR A 200 -7.67 14.60 -6.49
C THR A 200 -8.85 13.83 -5.88
N TYR A 201 -9.73 13.27 -6.70
CA TYR A 201 -10.84 12.43 -6.23
C TYR A 201 -10.34 11.20 -5.49
N MET A 202 -9.29 10.54 -6.02
CA MET A 202 -8.69 9.35 -5.41
C MET A 202 -8.06 9.68 -4.07
N LEU A 203 -7.35 10.80 -3.97
CA LEU A 203 -6.82 11.31 -2.71
C LEU A 203 -7.96 11.60 -1.72
N TYR A 204 -9.02 12.28 -2.17
CA TYR A 204 -10.20 12.56 -1.34
C TYR A 204 -10.82 11.26 -0.80
N THR A 205 -11.03 10.25 -1.65
CA THR A 205 -11.56 8.95 -1.19
C THR A 205 -10.61 8.23 -0.24
N ALA A 206 -9.29 8.33 -0.43
CA ALA A 206 -8.32 7.74 0.47
C ALA A 206 -8.26 8.45 1.84
N LEU A 207 -8.57 9.75 1.86
CA LEU A 207 -8.70 10.53 3.10
C LEU A 207 -10.01 10.21 3.82
N GLN A 208 -11.10 9.96 3.08
CA GLN A 208 -12.41 9.67 3.65
C GLN A 208 -12.55 8.20 4.08
N ASP A 209 -11.87 7.29 3.39
CA ASP A 209 -11.96 5.85 3.64
C ASP A 209 -10.57 5.18 3.63
N PRO A 210 -9.68 5.52 4.57
CA PRO A 210 -8.32 5.00 4.60
C PRO A 210 -8.27 3.47 4.73
N PHE A 211 -7.17 2.87 4.27
CA PHE A 211 -7.06 1.40 4.18
C PHE A 211 -6.97 0.71 5.54
N VAL A 212 -6.14 1.23 6.45
CA VAL A 212 -5.87 0.60 7.77
C VAL A 212 -6.58 1.31 8.92
N VAL A 213 -6.78 2.62 8.79
CA VAL A 213 -7.43 3.43 9.83
C VAL A 213 -8.95 3.23 9.72
N THR A 214 -9.61 3.06 10.86
CA THR A 214 -11.04 2.72 10.91
C THR A 214 -11.97 3.87 10.56
N ARG A 215 -11.43 5.10 10.57
CA ARG A 215 -12.16 6.35 10.41
C ARG A 215 -11.51 7.30 9.40
N PRO A 216 -12.28 8.24 8.83
CA PRO A 216 -11.76 9.32 8.00
C PRO A 216 -10.60 10.11 8.64
N MET A 217 -9.79 10.74 7.80
CA MET A 217 -8.63 11.54 8.21
C MET A 217 -9.00 12.85 8.91
N ASP A 218 -10.19 13.41 8.64
CA ASP A 218 -10.73 14.59 9.33
C ASP A 218 -11.29 14.27 10.72
N GLU A 219 -11.53 13.00 11.04
CA GLU A 219 -11.87 12.53 12.39
C GLU A 219 -10.64 12.29 13.29
N GLN A 220 -9.42 12.44 12.78
CA GLN A 220 -8.19 12.28 13.56
C GLN A 220 -7.93 13.54 14.41
N THR A 221 -8.78 13.80 15.40
CA THR A 221 -8.81 15.05 16.17
C THR A 221 -8.04 14.98 17.48
N GLU A 222 -7.93 13.79 18.08
CA GLU A 222 -7.33 13.61 19.40
C GLU A 222 -5.81 13.51 19.30
N THR A 223 -5.10 14.15 20.23
CA THR A 223 -3.64 14.08 20.29
C THR A 223 -3.20 13.06 21.32
N VAL A 224 -2.42 12.08 20.88
CA VAL A 224 -1.76 11.09 21.74
C VAL A 224 -0.24 11.20 21.60
N GLU A 225 0.50 10.87 22.65
CA GLU A 225 1.96 10.86 22.59
C GLU A 225 2.46 9.44 22.28
N LEU A 226 3.26 9.31 21.22
CA LEU A 226 3.95 8.08 20.82
C LEU A 226 5.42 8.43 20.56
N PHE A 227 6.34 7.67 21.15
CA PHE A 227 7.80 7.87 21.11
C PHE A 227 8.22 9.31 21.43
N GLY A 228 7.60 9.92 22.45
CA GLY A 228 7.89 11.29 22.86
C GLY A 228 7.39 12.37 21.90
N LYS A 229 6.51 12.02 20.95
CA LYS A 229 6.02 12.93 19.92
C LYS A 229 4.48 12.91 19.84
N PRO A 230 3.84 14.06 19.60
CA PRO A 230 2.39 14.12 19.43
C PRO A 230 1.98 13.53 18.08
N HIS A 231 0.94 12.70 18.10
CA HIS A 231 0.30 12.09 16.94
C HIS A 231 -1.21 12.31 17.03
N ARG A 232 -1.86 12.47 15.88
CA ARG A 232 -3.31 12.62 15.81
C ARG A 232 -3.98 11.29 15.50
N VAL A 233 -5.01 10.95 16.27
CA VAL A 233 -5.81 9.73 16.15
C VAL A 233 -7.30 10.04 16.29
N ASP A 234 -8.17 9.11 15.92
CA ASP A 234 -9.60 9.24 16.19
C ASP A 234 -9.93 9.04 17.68
N PRO A 235 -11.09 9.54 18.17
CA PRO A 235 -11.45 9.46 19.58
C PRO A 235 -11.53 8.04 20.17
N VAL A 236 -11.90 7.03 19.37
CA VAL A 236 -11.96 5.65 19.87
C VAL A 236 -10.56 5.11 20.05
N LEU A 237 -9.68 5.29 19.05
CA LEU A 237 -8.29 4.89 19.20
C LEU A 237 -7.58 5.64 20.34
N ALA A 238 -7.85 6.93 20.55
CA ALA A 238 -7.32 7.69 21.67
C ALA A 238 -7.70 7.10 23.04
N THR A 239 -8.96 6.69 23.17
CA THR A 239 -9.48 6.04 24.39
C THR A 239 -8.78 4.70 24.60
N THR A 240 -8.70 3.87 23.57
CA THR A 240 -8.02 2.58 23.63
C THR A 240 -6.54 2.71 23.99
N ILE A 241 -5.82 3.68 23.41
CA ILE A 241 -4.42 3.97 23.75
C ILE A 241 -4.29 4.39 25.22
N SER A 242 -5.15 5.31 25.67
CA SER A 242 -5.10 5.83 27.04
C SER A 242 -5.39 4.74 28.07
N ASP A 243 -6.37 3.89 27.79
CA ASP A 243 -6.72 2.75 28.64
C ASP A 243 -5.63 1.69 28.69
N LEU A 244 -5.03 1.38 27.54
CA LEU A 244 -3.94 0.42 27.45
C LEU A 244 -2.68 0.92 28.17
N LYS A 245 -2.29 2.18 27.95
CA LYS A 245 -1.16 2.82 28.66
C LYS A 245 -1.38 2.83 30.17
N ARG A 246 -2.56 3.26 30.63
CA ARG A 246 -2.90 3.29 32.07
C ARG A 246 -2.78 1.90 32.71
N GLN A 247 -3.29 0.86 32.06
CA GLN A 247 -3.19 -0.52 32.57
C GLN A 247 -1.75 -1.03 32.59
N ALA A 248 -0.98 -0.77 31.53
CA ALA A 248 0.42 -1.15 31.46
C ALA A 248 1.26 -0.42 32.54
N ASP A 249 1.08 0.89 32.70
CA ASP A 249 1.77 1.71 33.70
C ASP A 249 1.47 1.24 35.12
N ALA A 250 0.20 0.91 35.41
CA ALA A 250 -0.20 0.34 36.70
C ALA A 250 0.48 -1.00 37.00
N ALA A 251 0.91 -1.73 35.97
CA ALA A 251 1.67 -2.97 36.07
C ALA A 251 3.19 -2.76 36.00
N GLY A 252 3.67 -1.52 36.00
CA GLY A 252 5.09 -1.17 35.98
C GLY A 252 5.72 -1.21 34.59
N TRP A 253 4.93 -1.03 33.54
CA TRP A 253 5.45 -0.79 32.19
C TRP A 253 6.34 0.47 32.16
N GLN A 254 7.33 0.46 31.27
CA GLN A 254 8.20 1.60 31.00
C GLN A 254 8.46 1.67 29.49
N PRO A 255 8.66 2.86 28.90
CA PRO A 255 9.09 2.97 27.51
C PRO A 255 10.35 2.12 27.24
N GLY A 256 10.33 1.37 26.15
CA GLY A 256 11.39 0.42 25.79
C GLY A 256 11.28 -0.96 26.44
N THR A 257 10.23 -1.26 27.22
CA THR A 257 9.94 -2.62 27.70
C THR A 257 9.80 -3.58 26.50
N PRO A 258 10.51 -4.72 26.50
CA PRO A 258 10.41 -5.71 25.43
C PRO A 258 9.01 -6.31 25.33
N LEU A 259 8.45 -6.37 24.12
CA LEU A 259 7.13 -6.94 23.85
C LEU A 259 7.18 -7.89 22.66
N ILE A 260 6.67 -9.11 22.87
CA ILE A 260 6.38 -10.06 21.79
C ILE A 260 4.90 -9.93 21.45
N ASN A 261 4.64 -9.55 20.21
CA ASN A 261 3.29 -9.40 19.70
C ASN A 261 2.83 -10.69 19.00
N LEU A 262 1.92 -11.42 19.64
CA LEU A 262 1.38 -12.70 19.20
C LEU A 262 -0.04 -12.59 18.64
N THR A 263 -0.52 -11.37 18.40
CA THR A 263 -1.85 -11.13 17.80
C THR A 263 -1.93 -11.66 16.36
N GLY A 264 -0.79 -11.68 15.66
CA GLY A 264 -0.67 -12.18 14.29
C GLY A 264 -1.10 -11.19 13.19
N ASN A 265 -1.93 -10.19 13.53
CA ASN A 265 -2.48 -9.23 12.57
C ASN A 265 -2.43 -7.76 13.05
N SER A 266 -2.01 -7.48 14.29
CA SER A 266 -2.01 -6.13 14.84
C SER A 266 -0.63 -5.71 15.36
N PRO A 267 0.19 -5.03 14.54
CA PRO A 267 1.50 -4.54 14.98
C PRO A 267 1.42 -3.37 15.97
N LEU A 268 0.24 -2.76 16.13
CA LEU A 268 0.08 -1.46 16.75
C LEU A 268 0.42 -1.47 18.24
N THR A 269 0.09 -2.51 18.99
CA THR A 269 0.25 -2.54 20.46
C THR A 269 1.65 -2.14 20.93
N THR A 270 2.69 -2.63 20.26
CA THR A 270 4.08 -2.32 20.61
C THR A 270 4.42 -0.86 20.36
N VAL A 271 3.90 -0.27 19.28
CA VAL A 271 4.03 1.16 18.98
C VAL A 271 3.24 1.97 20.01
N LEU A 272 2.00 1.58 20.31
CA LEU A 272 1.10 2.30 21.20
C LEU A 272 1.62 2.37 22.64
N LEU A 273 2.38 1.36 23.07
CA LEU A 273 2.99 1.29 24.39
C LEU A 273 4.43 1.83 24.43
N ASP A 274 4.95 2.39 23.33
CA ASP A 274 6.35 2.82 23.24
C ASP A 274 7.33 1.69 23.60
N GLY A 275 6.96 0.45 23.25
CA GLY A 275 7.68 -0.77 23.59
C GLY A 275 8.86 -1.06 22.67
N ARG A 276 9.75 -1.95 23.12
CA ARG A 276 10.85 -2.48 22.31
C ARG A 276 10.40 -3.72 21.55
N PHE A 277 10.57 -3.70 20.24
CA PHE A 277 10.37 -4.88 19.40
C PHE A 277 11.43 -5.95 19.70
N VAL A 278 10.99 -7.18 19.96
CA VAL A 278 11.87 -8.30 20.31
C VAL A 278 12.48 -8.95 19.07
N SER A 279 11.69 -9.25 18.04
CA SER A 279 12.17 -9.81 16.76
C SER A 279 11.94 -8.86 15.57
N GLY A 280 10.69 -8.46 15.37
CA GLY A 280 10.26 -7.52 14.33
C GLY A 280 9.04 -6.72 14.76
N SER A 281 8.54 -5.87 13.87
CA SER A 281 7.38 -5.01 14.13
C SER A 281 6.12 -5.80 14.49
N TRP A 282 5.95 -6.99 13.93
CA TRP A 282 4.97 -7.97 14.34
C TRP A 282 5.35 -9.38 13.87
N LEU A 283 4.80 -10.40 14.52
CA LEU A 283 4.87 -11.77 14.05
C LEU A 283 3.63 -12.05 13.18
N LEU A 284 3.83 -12.56 11.96
CA LEU A 284 2.76 -12.80 10.98
C LEU A 284 1.99 -14.08 11.28
N GLY A 285 0.71 -13.92 11.62
CA GLY A 285 -0.22 -15.03 11.86
C GLY A 285 -1.08 -15.37 10.65
N GLY A 286 -1.83 -16.48 10.75
CA GLY A 286 -2.85 -16.88 9.75
C GLY A 286 -2.34 -17.59 8.52
N PHE A 287 -1.03 -17.87 8.44
CA PHE A 287 -0.43 -18.69 7.39
C PHE A 287 -0.11 -20.09 7.90
N PRO A 288 -0.04 -21.11 7.01
CA PRO A 288 0.29 -22.48 7.42
C PRO A 288 1.60 -22.59 8.20
N GLY A 289 2.61 -21.76 7.89
CA GLY A 289 3.90 -21.74 8.55
C GLY A 289 4.06 -20.64 9.61
N SER A 290 2.98 -20.03 10.11
CA SER A 290 3.06 -18.92 11.07
C SER A 290 3.72 -19.29 12.39
N ALA A 291 3.51 -20.52 12.87
CA ALA A 291 4.13 -20.99 14.12
C ALA A 291 5.66 -21.15 13.95
N GLU A 292 6.09 -21.80 12.87
CA GLU A 292 7.48 -22.02 12.51
C GLU A 292 8.18 -20.69 12.21
N PHE A 293 7.51 -19.79 11.48
CA PHE A 293 7.97 -18.44 11.24
C PHE A 293 8.24 -17.70 12.55
N ALA A 294 7.28 -17.73 13.48
CA ALA A 294 7.42 -17.04 14.75
C ALA A 294 8.55 -17.66 15.59
N GLN A 295 8.68 -19.00 15.60
CA GLN A 295 9.74 -19.69 16.32
C GLN A 295 11.11 -19.28 15.79
N LYS A 296 11.26 -19.28 14.47
CA LYS A 296 12.49 -18.89 13.78
C LYS A 296 12.81 -17.41 13.92
N ALA A 297 11.80 -16.54 13.88
CA ALA A 297 12.00 -15.11 14.10
C ALA A 297 12.51 -14.82 15.52
N LEU A 298 12.00 -15.53 16.52
CA LEU A 298 12.44 -15.40 17.91
C LEU A 298 13.79 -16.09 18.18
N SER A 299 14.18 -17.10 17.40
CA SER A 299 15.50 -17.76 17.57
C SER A 299 16.69 -16.89 17.16
N PHE A 300 16.44 -15.82 16.39
CA PHE A 300 17.45 -14.80 16.08
C PHE A 300 17.63 -13.77 17.21
N VAL A 301 16.83 -13.85 18.27
CA VAL A 301 16.85 -12.91 19.39
C VAL A 301 17.57 -13.53 20.58
N ASP A 302 18.20 -12.70 21.41
CA ASP A 302 18.76 -13.14 22.69
C ASP A 302 17.66 -13.86 23.53
N PRO A 303 17.86 -15.13 23.91
CA PRO A 303 16.88 -15.87 24.71
C PRO A 303 16.52 -15.19 26.03
N GLU A 304 17.45 -14.42 26.62
CA GLU A 304 17.17 -13.68 27.84
C GLU A 304 16.20 -12.51 27.60
N LEU A 305 16.35 -11.81 26.47
CA LEU A 305 15.41 -10.76 26.07
C LEU A 305 14.00 -11.34 25.83
N VAL A 306 13.91 -12.55 25.28
CA VAL A 306 12.64 -13.25 25.08
C VAL A 306 11.99 -13.62 26.43
N ARG A 307 12.76 -14.08 27.41
CA ARG A 307 12.26 -14.39 28.77
C ARG A 307 11.76 -13.15 29.52
N GLN A 308 12.38 -12.00 29.29
CA GLN A 308 12.00 -10.73 29.91
C GLN A 308 10.85 -10.02 29.18
N ALA A 309 10.45 -10.51 28.00
CA ALA A 309 9.45 -9.87 27.19
C ALA A 309 8.04 -10.03 27.77
N TRP A 310 7.28 -8.94 27.72
CA TRP A 310 5.84 -8.99 27.86
C TRP A 310 5.24 -9.64 26.61
N LEU A 311 4.01 -10.15 26.74
CA LEU A 311 3.26 -10.69 25.62
C LEU A 311 2.00 -9.87 25.40
N VAL A 312 1.66 -9.62 24.14
CA VAL A 312 0.28 -9.29 23.76
C VAL A 312 -0.29 -10.46 22.97
N VAL A 313 -1.41 -11.00 23.44
CA VAL A 313 -2.12 -12.13 22.84
C VAL A 313 -3.54 -11.72 22.48
N THR A 314 -4.11 -12.37 21.47
CA THR A 314 -5.56 -12.27 21.20
C THR A 314 -6.21 -13.62 21.50
N PRO A 315 -7.11 -13.72 22.51
CA PRO A 315 -7.83 -14.97 22.79
C PRO A 315 -8.75 -15.38 21.64
N VAL A 316 -9.30 -14.39 20.93
CA VAL A 316 -10.19 -14.55 19.78
C VAL A 316 -9.74 -13.56 18.72
N GLY A 317 -9.04 -14.06 17.71
CA GLY A 317 -8.58 -13.27 16.57
C GLY A 317 -8.62 -14.08 15.28
N GLU A 318 -8.54 -13.39 14.15
CA GLU A 318 -8.51 -14.05 12.83
C GLU A 318 -7.25 -14.90 12.65
N ARG A 319 -6.13 -14.47 13.26
CA ARG A 319 -4.79 -14.97 12.96
C ARG A 319 -3.88 -15.15 14.20
N PRO A 320 -4.36 -15.59 15.37
CA PRO A 320 -3.53 -15.65 16.58
C PRO A 320 -2.33 -16.57 16.41
N ILE A 321 -1.20 -16.19 17.02
CA ILE A 321 -0.05 -17.07 17.20
C ILE A 321 -0.12 -17.65 18.61
N SER A 322 0.08 -18.97 18.73
CA SER A 322 -0.01 -19.64 20.02
C SER A 322 1.04 -19.09 21.00
N PRO A 323 0.64 -18.68 22.23
CA PRO A 323 1.58 -18.25 23.25
C PRO A 323 2.49 -19.36 23.76
N GLU A 324 2.18 -20.63 23.48
CA GLU A 324 3.05 -21.77 23.77
C GLU A 324 4.44 -21.69 23.11
N ILE A 325 4.61 -20.80 22.13
CA ILE A 325 5.89 -20.53 21.49
C ILE A 325 6.99 -20.11 22.48
N VAL A 326 6.63 -19.54 23.63
CA VAL A 326 7.61 -19.12 24.64
C VAL A 326 8.24 -20.29 25.39
N LYS A 327 7.66 -21.50 25.27
CA LYS A 327 8.16 -22.75 25.87
C LYS A 327 9.55 -23.14 25.42
N GLN A 328 9.89 -22.89 24.15
CA GLN A 328 11.24 -23.17 23.64
C GLN A 328 12.32 -22.28 24.28
N PHE A 329 11.93 -21.19 24.95
CA PHE A 329 12.83 -20.27 25.63
C PHE A 329 12.81 -20.44 27.16
N GLY A 330 12.15 -21.49 27.66
CA GLY A 330 12.08 -21.83 29.07
C GLY A 330 10.96 -21.16 29.86
N MET A 331 10.00 -20.50 29.19
CA MET A 331 8.83 -19.88 29.82
C MET A 331 7.56 -20.70 29.56
N ARG A 332 6.62 -20.75 30.49
CA ARG A 332 5.32 -21.43 30.32
C ARG A 332 4.20 -20.42 30.36
N PHE A 333 3.21 -20.59 29.48
CA PHE A 333 2.04 -19.76 29.43
C PHE A 333 0.80 -20.58 29.84
N PRO A 334 -0.06 -20.08 30.75
CA PRO A 334 0.00 -18.77 31.41
C PRO A 334 0.81 -18.76 32.72
N GLU A 335 1.45 -19.86 33.13
CA GLU A 335 1.98 -20.03 34.49
C GLU A 335 3.04 -19.01 34.88
N ASP A 336 3.96 -18.69 33.96
CA ASP A 336 5.08 -17.78 34.19
C ASP A 336 4.74 -16.33 33.81
N TYR A 337 3.45 -16.05 33.56
CA TYR A 337 2.94 -14.73 33.21
C TYR A 337 1.78 -14.29 34.12
N GLU A 338 1.59 -12.99 34.22
CA GLU A 338 0.48 -12.33 34.89
C GLU A 338 -0.31 -11.50 33.88
N ARG A 339 -1.63 -11.67 33.83
CA ARG A 339 -2.50 -10.82 33.01
C ARG A 339 -2.63 -9.46 33.69
N VAL A 340 -2.28 -8.40 32.96
CA VAL A 340 -2.15 -7.04 33.52
C VAL A 340 -3.06 -6.02 32.85
N GLY A 341 -3.60 -6.33 31.68
CA GLY A 341 -4.58 -5.46 31.04
C GLY A 341 -5.20 -6.06 29.80
N GLU A 342 -6.22 -5.39 29.30
CA GLU A 342 -6.83 -5.68 28.01
C GLU A 342 -7.33 -4.42 27.32
N ALA A 343 -7.39 -4.49 25.99
CA ALA A 343 -7.89 -3.43 25.14
C ALA A 343 -8.63 -4.03 23.95
N VAL A 344 -9.75 -3.40 23.57
CA VAL A 344 -10.44 -3.74 22.32
C VAL A 344 -9.95 -2.81 21.23
N MET A 345 -9.34 -3.39 20.21
CA MET A 345 -8.85 -2.68 19.04
C MET A 345 -9.84 -2.86 17.89
N GLU A 346 -10.23 -1.76 17.25
CA GLU A 346 -11.04 -1.79 16.04
C GLU A 346 -10.15 -1.83 14.80
N PHE A 347 -10.51 -2.67 13.83
CA PHE A 347 -9.84 -2.77 12.54
C PHE A 347 -10.85 -2.70 11.42
N LYS A 348 -10.39 -2.19 10.27
CA LYS A 348 -11.18 -2.14 9.04
C LYS A 348 -10.86 -3.35 8.17
N ALA A 349 -11.88 -4.20 7.94
CA ALA A 349 -11.79 -5.39 7.08
C ALA A 349 -11.47 -5.00 5.64
N VAL A 350 -10.43 -5.63 5.10
CA VAL A 350 -10.33 -5.81 3.66
C VAL A 350 -11.52 -6.69 3.29
N PRO A 351 -12.47 -6.23 2.45
CA PRO A 351 -13.75 -6.88 2.24
C PRO A 351 -13.56 -8.16 1.42
N VAL A 352 -13.07 -9.21 2.05
CA VAL A 352 -13.05 -10.57 1.48
C VAL A 352 -14.36 -11.29 1.82
N GLN A 353 -15.13 -10.82 2.82
CA GLN A 353 -16.36 -11.48 3.30
C GLN A 353 -17.52 -10.54 3.68
N GLY A 354 -17.50 -9.27 3.26
CA GLY A 354 -18.61 -8.33 3.55
C GLY A 354 -18.71 -7.88 5.02
N ILE A 355 -17.77 -8.28 5.87
CA ILE A 355 -17.53 -7.63 7.16
C ILE A 355 -16.77 -6.34 6.85
N GLU A 356 -17.28 -5.19 7.29
CA GLU A 356 -16.62 -3.89 7.06
C GLU A 356 -15.65 -3.54 8.18
N ARG A 357 -15.95 -3.99 9.40
CA ARG A 357 -15.16 -3.73 10.62
C ARG A 357 -15.17 -4.96 11.51
N TRP A 358 -14.04 -5.24 12.13
CA TRP A 358 -13.94 -6.27 13.16
C TRP A 358 -13.20 -5.70 14.37
N THR A 359 -13.47 -6.28 15.54
CA THR A 359 -12.79 -5.93 16.77
C THR A 359 -11.93 -7.10 17.23
N GLU A 360 -10.80 -6.79 17.86
CA GLU A 360 -9.91 -7.78 18.46
C GLU A 360 -9.65 -7.38 19.91
N THR A 361 -9.89 -8.32 20.84
CA THR A 361 -9.49 -8.13 22.23
C THR A 361 -8.02 -8.52 22.37
N GLN A 362 -7.18 -7.55 22.68
CA GLN A 362 -5.77 -7.74 22.95
C GLN A 362 -5.55 -7.77 24.46
N VAL A 363 -4.93 -8.85 24.94
CA VAL A 363 -4.65 -9.07 26.35
C VAL A 363 -3.15 -8.95 26.58
N LEU A 364 -2.77 -8.09 27.51
CA LEU A 364 -1.39 -7.83 27.89
C LEU A 364 -0.99 -8.72 29.07
N TRP A 365 0.17 -9.36 28.93
CA TRP A 365 0.73 -10.27 29.92
C TRP A 365 2.16 -9.85 30.28
N LYS A 366 2.42 -9.71 31.57
CA LYS A 366 3.72 -9.40 32.15
C LYS A 366 4.41 -10.69 32.60
N PRO A 367 5.70 -10.92 32.30
CA PRO A 367 6.41 -12.07 32.84
C PRO A 367 6.56 -11.93 34.36
N LYS A 368 6.32 -13.02 35.09
CA LYS A 368 6.58 -13.08 36.52
C LYS A 368 8.09 -13.07 36.77
N PRO A 369 8.57 -12.51 37.89
CA PRO A 369 9.96 -12.67 38.29
C PRO A 369 10.31 -14.17 38.31
N VAL A 370 11.42 -14.55 37.68
CA VAL A 370 11.96 -15.90 37.80
C VAL A 370 12.35 -16.06 39.28
N THR A 371 11.50 -16.72 40.05
CA THR A 371 11.88 -17.15 41.39
C THR A 371 12.98 -18.18 41.20
N ASP A 372 14.20 -17.81 41.60
CA ASP A 372 15.35 -18.71 41.59
C ASP A 372 14.95 -20.00 42.31
N GLN A 373 14.60 -21.05 41.53
CA GLN A 373 14.30 -22.38 42.07
C GLN A 373 15.59 -23.12 42.44
N THR A 374 16.70 -22.40 42.61
CA THR A 374 18.01 -22.90 43.05
C THR A 374 18.04 -23.26 44.54
N GLY A 375 16.89 -23.47 45.18
CA GLY A 375 16.77 -24.16 46.46
C GLY A 375 17.08 -25.66 46.38
N ARG A 376 18.12 -26.06 45.64
CA ARG A 376 18.67 -27.42 45.60
C ARG A 376 20.14 -27.42 45.94
#